data_AF-A0A8B0SY10-F1
#
_entry.id   AF-A0A8B0SY10-F1
#
_cell.length_a   1.000
_cell.length_b   1.000
_cell.length_c   1.000
_cell.angle_alpha   90.00
_cell.angle_beta   90.00
_cell.angle_gamma   90.00
#
_symmetry.space_group_name_H-M   'P 1'
#
loop_
_entity.id
_entity.type
_entity.pdbx_description
1 polymer ?
#
loop_
_entity_poly.entity_id
_entity_poly.type
_entity_poly.pdbx_seq_one_letter_code
_entity_poly.pdbx_strand_id
1 'polypeptide(L)'
;PVKWIESRAENLTTTAFARDYWMTGELAATKDGIIKALRVKVTADHGAFDACADPTKWPAGMFHVCTGSYAIPNAFVSVDGVYTNKFPGGVSYRCSFRVTEAVYLIERMVDVLAQKLGIDKAEIRFRNFVRKEQFPYTTPLGLEYDSGDYGPALRKALAAMDYQGLRAEQAKRRADPNAETLMGIGIVTFTEIVGAGPSKMCDILGVGMFDSCEIRVH
;
A
#
# COMPACT_ATOMS: atom_id res chain seq x y z
N PRO A 1 11.52 44.32 -4.43
CA PRO A 1 11.33 42.94 -3.90
C PRO A 1 9.85 42.68 -3.59
N VAL A 2 9.33 41.49 -3.89
CA VAL A 2 7.93 41.10 -3.59
C VAL A 2 7.94 39.75 -2.86
N LYS A 3 7.26 39.66 -1.72
CA LYS A 3 7.15 38.45 -0.89
C LYS A 3 5.73 37.89 -0.98
N TRP A 4 5.60 36.57 -1.16
CA TRP A 4 4.32 35.86 -1.12
C TRP A 4 4.33 34.82 0.01
N ILE A 5 3.27 34.81 0.82
CA ILE A 5 3.03 33.87 1.92
C ILE A 5 1.53 33.57 1.89
N GLU A 6 1.16 32.31 1.71
CA GLU A 6 -0.24 31.88 1.72
C GLU A 6 -0.82 31.79 3.14
N SER A 7 -2.14 31.89 3.24
CA SER A 7 -2.90 31.54 4.45
C SER A 7 -3.14 30.03 4.55
N ARG A 8 -3.60 29.58 5.73
CA ARG A 8 -4.00 28.17 5.93
C ARG A 8 -5.14 27.74 5.01
N ALA A 9 -6.11 28.62 4.75
CA ALA A 9 -7.26 28.31 3.91
C ALA A 9 -6.81 28.12 2.46
N GLU A 10 -5.92 28.98 1.95
CA GLU A 10 -5.28 28.80 0.65
C GLU A 10 -4.54 27.47 0.59
N ASN A 11 -3.66 27.19 1.55
CA ASN A 11 -2.93 25.92 1.59
C ASN A 11 -3.86 24.69 1.48
N LEU A 12 -4.90 24.62 2.32
CA LEU A 12 -5.79 23.44 2.35
C LEU A 12 -6.68 23.31 1.13
N THR A 13 -7.01 24.42 0.48
CA THR A 13 -7.93 24.40 -0.66
C THR A 13 -7.20 24.29 -1.97
N THR A 14 -6.03 24.92 -2.15
CA THR A 14 -5.44 25.14 -3.48
C THR A 14 -4.14 24.37 -3.75
N THR A 15 -3.46 23.88 -2.71
CA THR A 15 -2.22 23.11 -2.87
C THR A 15 -2.49 21.62 -3.06
N ALA A 16 -1.46 20.83 -3.37
CA ALA A 16 -1.59 19.43 -3.76
C ALA A 16 -2.31 18.56 -2.70
N PHE A 17 -3.53 18.12 -3.02
CA PHE A 17 -4.25 17.13 -2.21
C PHE A 17 -3.59 15.74 -2.29
N ALA A 18 -4.08 14.79 -1.48
CA ALA A 18 -3.58 13.42 -1.45
C ALA A 18 -4.71 12.39 -1.66
N ARG A 19 -4.38 11.21 -2.20
CA ARG A 19 -5.28 10.05 -2.37
C ARG A 19 -6.30 10.22 -3.52
N ASP A 20 -7.58 10.38 -3.18
CA ASP A 20 -8.75 10.36 -4.08
C ASP A 20 -8.75 9.22 -5.12
N TYR A 21 -8.42 8.02 -4.64
CA TYR A 21 -8.46 6.77 -5.40
C TYR A 21 -9.70 5.95 -5.05
N TRP A 22 -10.48 5.61 -6.07
CA TRP A 22 -11.66 4.79 -5.98
C TRP A 22 -11.32 3.40 -6.49
N MET A 23 -11.03 2.49 -5.56
CA MET A 23 -10.36 1.22 -5.89
C MET A 23 -11.33 0.04 -5.82
N THR A 24 -11.32 -0.77 -6.88
CA THR A 24 -11.93 -2.09 -6.93
C THR A 24 -10.81 -3.14 -6.94
N GLY A 25 -10.67 -3.88 -5.85
CA GLY A 25 -9.71 -4.98 -5.71
C GLY A 25 -10.40 -6.34 -5.76
N GLU A 26 -9.73 -7.33 -6.36
CA GLU A 26 -10.19 -8.71 -6.45
C GLU A 26 -9.02 -9.66 -6.16
N LEU A 27 -9.24 -10.64 -5.28
CA LEU A 27 -8.28 -11.72 -5.00
C LEU A 27 -8.86 -13.07 -5.39
N ALA A 28 -8.09 -13.85 -6.12
CA ALA A 28 -8.33 -15.28 -6.32
C ALA A 28 -7.45 -16.07 -5.37
N ALA A 29 -8.01 -17.08 -4.69
CA ALA A 29 -7.27 -17.91 -3.75
C ALA A 29 -7.84 -19.34 -3.66
N THR A 30 -7.04 -20.27 -3.14
CA THR A 30 -7.51 -21.62 -2.76
C THR A 30 -8.35 -21.57 -1.48
N LYS A 31 -9.08 -22.65 -1.17
CA LYS A 31 -9.82 -22.78 0.10
C LYS A 31 -8.90 -22.68 1.32
N ASP A 32 -7.65 -23.10 1.19
CA ASP A 32 -6.63 -23.01 2.24
C ASP A 32 -6.00 -21.61 2.35
N GLY A 33 -6.51 -20.63 1.61
CA GLY A 33 -6.07 -19.25 1.68
C GLY A 33 -4.78 -18.94 0.93
N ILE A 34 -4.35 -19.79 -0.02
CA ILE A 34 -3.19 -19.49 -0.88
C ILE A 34 -3.64 -18.62 -2.05
N ILE A 35 -3.13 -17.39 -2.12
CA ILE A 35 -3.46 -16.39 -3.12
C ILE A 35 -2.85 -16.80 -4.47
N LYS A 36 -3.65 -16.68 -5.54
CA LYS A 36 -3.30 -17.09 -6.91
C LYS A 36 -3.30 -15.93 -7.90
N ALA A 37 -4.13 -14.92 -7.67
CA ALA A 37 -4.13 -13.73 -8.51
C ALA A 37 -4.65 -12.49 -7.77
N LEU A 38 -4.17 -11.33 -8.20
CA LEU A 38 -4.69 -10.01 -7.85
C LEU A 38 -5.17 -9.29 -9.10
N ARG A 39 -6.39 -8.75 -9.09
CA ARG A 39 -6.85 -7.83 -10.14
C ARG A 39 -7.32 -6.54 -9.51
N VAL A 40 -6.89 -5.41 -10.06
CA VAL A 40 -7.21 -4.08 -9.55
C VAL A 40 -7.66 -3.16 -10.67
N LYS A 41 -8.75 -2.43 -10.40
CA LYS A 41 -9.18 -1.29 -11.21
C LYS A 41 -9.35 -0.07 -10.31
N VAL A 42 -8.88 1.08 -10.76
CA VAL A 42 -8.93 2.33 -10.01
C VAL A 42 -9.46 3.44 -10.89
N THR A 43 -10.39 4.24 -10.37
CA THR A 43 -10.66 5.59 -10.88
C THR A 43 -9.94 6.59 -9.97
N ALA A 44 -9.06 7.40 -10.55
CA ALA A 44 -8.26 8.39 -9.84
C ALA A 44 -8.74 9.79 -10.21
N ASP A 45 -9.22 10.56 -9.22
CA ASP A 45 -9.57 11.96 -9.44
C ASP A 45 -8.30 12.82 -9.30
N HIS A 46 -7.95 13.58 -10.34
CA HIS A 46 -6.75 14.44 -10.37
C HIS A 46 -7.10 15.93 -10.24
N GLY A 47 -8.38 16.28 -10.07
CA GLY A 47 -8.85 17.67 -10.08
C GLY A 47 -8.91 18.26 -11.49
N ALA A 48 -8.85 19.60 -11.59
CA ALA A 48 -9.05 20.30 -12.87
C ALA A 48 -7.85 20.21 -13.82
N PHE A 49 -6.66 19.96 -13.27
CA PHE A 49 -5.41 19.84 -14.01
C PHE A 49 -4.60 18.68 -13.43
N ASP A 50 -3.89 17.95 -14.29
CA ASP A 50 -2.99 16.92 -13.79
C ASP A 50 -1.66 17.55 -13.37
N ALA A 51 -1.54 17.84 -12.08
CA ALA A 51 -0.30 18.29 -11.44
C ALA A 51 0.21 17.24 -10.45
N CYS A 52 -0.12 15.97 -10.67
CA CYS A 52 0.33 14.87 -9.83
C CYS A 52 1.85 14.72 -9.93
N ALA A 53 2.54 14.75 -8.79
CA ALA A 53 4.00 14.76 -8.74
C ALA A 53 4.58 13.35 -8.86
N ASP A 54 4.58 12.80 -10.08
CA ASP A 54 5.11 11.47 -10.39
C ASP A 54 6.31 11.53 -11.34
N PRO A 55 7.17 10.49 -11.35
CA PRO A 55 8.14 10.38 -12.43
C PRO A 55 7.43 10.18 -13.78
N THR A 56 7.94 10.79 -14.85
CA THR A 56 7.27 11.00 -16.14
C THR A 56 6.66 9.75 -16.76
N LYS A 57 7.26 8.57 -16.53
CA LYS A 57 6.81 7.28 -17.09
C LYS A 57 5.72 6.58 -16.25
N TRP A 58 5.39 7.12 -15.08
CA TRP A 58 4.56 6.47 -14.08
C TRP A 58 3.36 7.36 -13.70
N PRO A 59 2.36 7.50 -14.58
CA PRO A 59 1.20 8.38 -14.33
C PRO A 59 0.31 7.95 -13.14
N ALA A 60 0.52 6.74 -12.61
CA ALA A 60 -0.11 6.25 -11.38
C ALA A 60 0.95 5.90 -10.31
N GLY A 61 2.12 6.54 -10.38
CA GLY A 61 3.25 6.30 -9.50
C GLY A 61 3.67 4.82 -9.45
N MET A 62 4.08 4.40 -8.26
CA MET A 62 4.47 3.04 -7.92
C MET A 62 3.29 2.19 -7.41
N PHE A 63 2.05 2.52 -7.80
CA PHE A 63 0.85 1.79 -7.35
C PHE A 63 0.92 0.28 -7.66
N HIS A 64 1.66 -0.12 -8.70
CA HIS A 64 1.89 -1.51 -9.08
C HIS A 64 2.75 -2.32 -8.07
N VAL A 65 3.15 -1.72 -6.94
CA VAL A 65 3.59 -2.45 -5.72
C VAL A 65 2.42 -3.15 -4.98
N CYS A 66 1.18 -2.99 -5.45
CA CYS A 66 -0.03 -3.50 -4.78
C CYS A 66 -0.13 -5.02 -4.65
N THR A 67 0.83 -5.81 -5.12
CA THR A 67 0.98 -7.22 -4.70
C THR A 67 1.48 -7.35 -3.26
N GLY A 68 1.99 -6.26 -2.67
CA GLY A 68 2.40 -6.16 -1.27
C GLY A 68 3.53 -7.12 -0.93
N SER A 69 3.47 -7.67 0.27
CA SER A 69 4.47 -8.61 0.81
C SER A 69 4.22 -10.06 0.38
N TYR A 70 3.31 -10.30 -0.57
CA TYR A 70 2.77 -11.63 -0.86
C TYR A 70 3.32 -12.21 -2.16
N ALA A 71 3.61 -13.51 -2.15
CA ALA A 71 4.06 -14.30 -3.30
C ALA A 71 2.89 -14.64 -4.25
N ILE A 72 2.27 -13.59 -4.81
CA ILE A 72 1.16 -13.70 -5.76
C ILE A 72 1.73 -13.96 -7.17
N PRO A 73 1.38 -15.07 -7.84
CA PRO A 73 2.00 -15.41 -9.11
C PRO A 73 1.44 -14.65 -10.33
N ASN A 74 0.22 -14.10 -10.23
CA ASN A 74 -0.41 -13.37 -11.33
C ASN A 74 -1.03 -12.07 -10.83
N ALA A 75 -0.80 -10.95 -11.50
CA ALA A 75 -1.49 -9.72 -11.16
C ALA A 75 -1.75 -8.85 -12.37
N PHE A 76 -2.82 -8.06 -12.30
CA PHE A 76 -3.13 -7.02 -13.29
C PHE A 76 -3.70 -5.79 -12.59
N VAL A 77 -3.30 -4.61 -13.07
CA VAL A 77 -3.70 -3.32 -12.52
C VAL A 77 -4.06 -2.37 -13.66
N SER A 78 -5.18 -1.66 -13.51
CA SER A 78 -5.58 -0.54 -14.38
C SER A 78 -5.94 0.66 -13.52
N VAL A 79 -5.48 1.85 -13.91
CA VAL A 79 -5.79 3.12 -13.25
C VAL A 79 -6.25 4.10 -14.32
N ASP A 80 -7.49 4.58 -14.20
CA ASP A 80 -8.08 5.57 -15.07
C ASP A 80 -8.10 6.93 -14.35
N GLY A 81 -7.27 7.87 -14.81
CA GLY A 81 -7.24 9.25 -14.31
C GLY A 81 -8.37 10.09 -14.91
N VAL A 82 -9.08 10.87 -14.08
CA VAL A 82 -10.20 11.71 -14.50
C VAL A 82 -10.03 13.16 -14.03
N TYR A 83 -10.54 14.09 -14.84
CA TYR A 83 -10.61 15.51 -14.49
C TYR A 83 -11.94 15.84 -13.82
N THR A 84 -11.89 16.71 -12.80
CA THR A 84 -13.07 17.21 -12.08
C THR A 84 -12.90 18.69 -11.71
N ASN A 85 -13.97 19.35 -11.23
CA ASN A 85 -13.89 20.74 -10.75
C ASN A 85 -13.30 20.84 -9.32
N LYS A 86 -12.14 20.21 -9.07
CA LYS A 86 -11.37 20.28 -7.81
C LYS A 86 -9.97 20.83 -8.07
N PHE A 87 -9.26 21.21 -7.01
CA PHE A 87 -7.87 21.61 -7.11
C PHE A 87 -6.95 20.42 -7.46
N PRO A 88 -5.83 20.66 -8.14
CA PRO A 88 -4.96 19.58 -8.62
C PRO A 88 -4.09 18.99 -7.51
N GLY A 89 -3.59 17.77 -7.71
CA GLY A 89 -2.76 17.08 -6.73
C GLY A 89 -2.78 15.57 -6.92
N GLY A 90 -2.75 14.83 -5.80
CA GLY A 90 -2.84 13.38 -5.77
C GLY A 90 -1.66 12.74 -5.05
N VAL A 91 -0.45 12.96 -5.55
CA VAL A 91 0.81 12.55 -4.88
C VAL A 91 1.26 13.64 -3.94
N SER A 92 0.87 13.49 -2.68
CA SER A 92 1.41 14.23 -1.55
C SER A 92 1.24 13.43 -0.25
N TYR A 93 1.67 14.01 0.87
CA TYR A 93 1.39 13.47 2.21
C TYR A 93 1.88 12.01 2.42
N ARG A 94 3.19 11.82 2.26
CA ARG A 94 3.93 10.57 2.54
C ARG A 94 3.39 9.35 1.79
N CYS A 95 3.05 9.52 0.52
CA CYS A 95 2.44 8.47 -0.29
C CYS A 95 3.44 7.63 -1.12
N SER A 96 4.70 8.02 -1.15
CA SER A 96 5.77 7.35 -1.92
C SER A 96 5.36 7.06 -3.38
N PHE A 97 4.69 8.00 -4.04
CA PHE A 97 4.11 7.80 -5.38
C PHE A 97 3.05 6.69 -5.38
N ARG A 98 1.90 6.92 -4.71
CA ARG A 98 0.71 6.02 -4.68
C ARG A 98 0.86 4.69 -3.95
N VAL A 99 1.96 4.46 -3.22
CA VAL A 99 2.15 3.25 -2.41
C VAL A 99 1.15 3.20 -1.25
N THR A 100 0.76 4.35 -0.68
CA THR A 100 -0.25 4.37 0.39
C THR A 100 -1.56 3.72 -0.04
N GLU A 101 -2.02 3.97 -1.26
CA GLU A 101 -3.21 3.40 -1.86
C GLU A 101 -3.00 1.91 -2.18
N ALA A 102 -1.83 1.54 -2.70
CA ALA A 102 -1.47 0.17 -3.03
C ALA A 102 -1.47 -0.75 -1.79
N VAL A 103 -0.80 -0.31 -0.72
CA VAL A 103 -0.74 -1.03 0.57
C VAL A 103 -2.12 -1.09 1.21
N TYR A 104 -2.87 0.01 1.19
CA TYR A 104 -4.23 0.02 1.72
C TYR A 104 -5.10 -1.01 1.00
N LEU A 105 -5.07 -1.05 -0.34
CA LEU A 105 -5.83 -1.99 -1.13
C LEU A 105 -5.50 -3.45 -0.76
N ILE A 106 -4.24 -3.84 -0.84
CA ILE A 106 -3.87 -5.25 -0.67
C ILE A 106 -4.14 -5.75 0.74
N GLU A 107 -3.85 -4.96 1.77
CA GLU A 107 -4.09 -5.37 3.16
C GLU A 107 -5.58 -5.47 3.48
N ARG A 108 -6.40 -4.59 2.90
CA ARG A 108 -7.87 -4.69 3.00
C ARG A 108 -8.38 -5.93 2.30
N MET A 109 -7.86 -6.25 1.12
CA MET A 109 -8.25 -7.43 0.35
C MET A 109 -7.88 -8.73 1.06
N VAL A 110 -6.69 -8.81 1.66
CA VAL A 110 -6.25 -9.97 2.46
C VAL A 110 -7.14 -10.15 3.68
N ASP A 111 -7.52 -9.07 4.35
CA ASP A 111 -8.45 -9.12 5.48
C ASP A 111 -9.85 -9.63 5.06
N VAL A 112 -10.37 -9.18 3.93
CA VAL A 112 -11.65 -9.65 3.37
C VAL A 112 -11.56 -11.13 3.01
N LEU A 113 -10.46 -11.57 2.41
CA LEU A 113 -10.24 -12.98 2.08
C LEU A 113 -10.17 -13.84 3.36
N ALA A 114 -9.44 -13.39 4.38
CA ALA A 114 -9.33 -14.08 5.67
C ALA A 114 -10.71 -14.28 6.31
N GLN A 115 -11.52 -13.22 6.34
CA GLN A 115 -12.89 -13.26 6.87
C GLN A 115 -13.77 -14.23 6.08
N LYS A 116 -13.69 -14.19 4.75
CA LYS A 116 -14.47 -15.08 3.87
C LYS A 116 -14.13 -16.55 4.06
N LEU A 117 -12.87 -16.87 4.35
CA LEU A 117 -12.40 -18.25 4.54
C LEU A 117 -12.40 -18.71 5.99
N GLY A 118 -12.71 -17.83 6.96
CA GLY A 118 -12.61 -18.14 8.38
C GLY A 118 -11.17 -18.39 8.85
N ILE A 119 -10.17 -17.86 8.15
CA ILE A 119 -8.76 -18.00 8.50
C ILE A 119 -8.34 -16.79 9.34
N ASP A 120 -7.50 -17.00 10.35
CA ASP A 120 -6.94 -15.88 11.12
C ASP A 120 -6.14 -14.92 10.21
N LYS A 121 -6.25 -13.62 10.49
CA LYS A 121 -5.65 -12.56 9.68
C LYS A 121 -4.12 -12.57 9.71
N ALA A 122 -3.49 -13.01 10.80
CA ALA A 122 -2.03 -13.20 10.81
C ALA A 122 -1.65 -14.46 10.02
N GLU A 123 -2.40 -15.54 10.24
CA GLU A 123 -2.15 -16.84 9.60
C GLU A 123 -2.21 -16.78 8.07
N ILE A 124 -3.23 -16.14 7.49
CA ILE A 124 -3.32 -15.99 6.03
C ILE A 124 -2.12 -15.23 5.46
N ARG A 125 -1.54 -14.29 6.21
CA ARG A 125 -0.35 -13.54 5.78
C ARG A 125 0.88 -14.45 5.77
N PHE A 126 1.08 -15.24 6.84
CA PHE A 126 2.17 -16.23 6.90
C PHE A 126 2.15 -17.21 5.72
N ARG A 127 0.95 -17.66 5.30
CA ARG A 127 0.79 -18.58 4.18
C ARG A 127 1.22 -17.99 2.83
N ASN A 128 1.18 -16.67 2.70
CA ASN A 128 1.33 -15.99 1.42
C ASN A 128 2.58 -15.13 1.32
N PHE A 129 3.38 -14.96 2.37
CA PHE A 129 4.57 -14.13 2.27
C PHE A 129 5.55 -14.61 1.19
N VAL A 130 6.21 -13.63 0.56
CA VAL A 130 7.49 -13.89 -0.11
C VAL A 130 8.47 -14.36 0.96
N ARG A 131 9.07 -15.54 0.75
CA ARG A 131 10.04 -16.11 1.70
C ARG A 131 11.39 -15.44 1.56
N LYS A 132 12.17 -15.41 2.64
CA LYS A 132 13.51 -14.81 2.68
C LYS A 132 14.43 -15.32 1.57
N GLU A 133 14.34 -16.61 1.26
CA GLU A 133 15.18 -17.27 0.27
C GLU A 133 14.76 -16.96 -1.18
N GLN A 134 13.64 -16.25 -1.37
CA GLN A 134 13.16 -15.81 -2.69
C GLN A 134 13.67 -14.42 -3.08
N PHE A 135 14.35 -13.70 -2.18
CA PHE A 135 14.94 -12.40 -2.51
C PHE A 135 16.28 -12.56 -3.23
N PRO A 136 16.60 -11.74 -4.25
CA PRO A 136 15.73 -10.70 -4.83
C PRO A 136 14.51 -11.28 -5.53
N TYR A 137 13.34 -10.70 -5.29
CA TYR A 137 12.05 -11.26 -5.71
C TYR A 137 11.39 -10.37 -6.76
N THR A 138 11.22 -10.89 -7.97
CA THR A 138 10.47 -10.20 -9.04
C THR A 138 8.96 -10.44 -8.88
N THR A 139 8.20 -9.36 -8.69
CA THR A 139 6.73 -9.40 -8.64
C THR A 139 6.15 -9.64 -10.03
N PRO A 140 4.91 -10.17 -10.14
CA PRO A 140 4.25 -10.32 -11.44
C PRO A 140 3.94 -8.99 -12.15
N LEU A 141 4.15 -7.84 -11.49
CA LEU A 141 4.00 -6.50 -12.06
C LEU A 141 5.34 -5.85 -12.42
N GLY A 142 6.46 -6.60 -12.32
CA GLY A 142 7.77 -6.19 -12.84
C GLY A 142 8.68 -5.48 -11.85
N LEU A 143 8.32 -5.38 -10.57
CA LEU A 143 9.20 -4.83 -9.53
C LEU A 143 10.12 -5.92 -8.99
N GLU A 144 11.40 -5.63 -8.81
CA GLU A 144 12.33 -6.49 -8.08
C GLU A 144 12.49 -5.98 -6.65
N TYR A 145 12.07 -6.77 -5.67
CA TYR A 145 12.32 -6.48 -4.26
C TYR A 145 13.73 -6.93 -3.91
N ASP A 146 14.48 -6.07 -3.24
CA ASP A 146 15.89 -6.28 -2.89
C ASP A 146 16.09 -7.34 -1.80
N SER A 147 15.37 -7.23 -0.68
CA SER A 147 15.50 -8.12 0.46
C SER A 147 14.26 -8.07 1.39
N GLY A 148 14.09 -9.11 2.22
CA GLY A 148 13.01 -9.14 3.19
C GLY A 148 13.01 -10.38 4.08
N ASP A 149 12.55 -10.24 5.32
CA ASP A 149 12.34 -11.35 6.26
C ASP A 149 11.04 -11.13 7.06
N TYR A 150 9.91 -11.29 6.37
CA TYR A 150 8.59 -10.87 6.86
C TYR A 150 8.04 -11.73 8.00
N GLY A 151 8.27 -13.05 7.92
CA GLY A 151 7.76 -14.01 8.90
C GLY A 151 8.27 -13.74 10.33
N PRO A 152 9.59 -13.62 10.55
CA PRO A 152 10.14 -13.24 11.85
C PRO A 152 9.66 -11.87 12.34
N ALA A 153 9.53 -10.87 11.46
CA ALA A 153 9.03 -9.56 11.83
C ALA A 153 7.58 -9.61 12.36
N LEU A 154 6.68 -10.30 11.64
CA LEU A 154 5.30 -10.48 12.10
C LEU A 154 5.25 -11.30 13.40
N ARG A 155 6.01 -12.40 13.52
CA ARG A 155 6.07 -13.19 14.77
C ARG A 155 6.52 -12.34 15.97
N LYS A 156 7.54 -11.49 15.78
CA LYS A 156 8.02 -10.58 16.83
C LYS A 156 6.94 -9.59 17.26
N ALA A 157 6.22 -9.00 16.31
CA ALA A 157 5.13 -8.08 16.60
C ALA A 157 3.98 -8.78 17.36
N LEU A 158 3.53 -9.96 16.89
CA LEU A 158 2.46 -10.72 17.51
C LEU A 158 2.80 -11.18 18.94
N ALA A 159 4.05 -11.56 19.19
CA ALA A 159 4.51 -11.93 20.52
C ALA A 159 4.53 -10.73 21.47
N ALA A 160 5.00 -9.57 21.01
CA ALA A 160 5.10 -8.36 21.82
C ALA A 160 3.74 -7.82 22.32
N MET A 161 2.65 -8.13 21.60
CA MET A 161 1.30 -7.71 21.94
C MET A 161 0.45 -8.79 22.61
N ASP A 162 0.99 -10.00 22.85
CA ASP A 162 0.21 -11.18 23.22
C ASP A 162 -1.03 -11.37 22.32
N TYR A 163 -0.79 -11.57 21.03
CA TYR A 163 -1.86 -11.67 20.04
C TYR A 163 -2.93 -12.72 20.36
N GLN A 164 -2.53 -13.85 20.96
CA GLN A 164 -3.48 -14.89 21.33
C GLN A 164 -4.34 -14.45 22.52
N GLY A 165 -3.77 -13.77 23.51
CA GLY A 165 -4.52 -13.11 24.58
C GLY A 165 -5.53 -12.10 24.04
N LEU A 166 -5.10 -11.22 23.12
CA LEU A 166 -5.99 -10.25 22.47
C LEU A 166 -7.14 -10.91 21.71
N ARG A 167 -6.87 -12.01 21.01
CA ARG A 167 -7.91 -12.80 20.31
C ARG A 167 -8.90 -13.43 21.28
N ALA A 168 -8.43 -13.99 22.39
CA ALA A 168 -9.30 -14.54 23.43
C ALA A 168 -10.18 -13.46 24.08
N GLU A 169 -9.61 -12.29 24.38
CA GLU A 169 -10.38 -11.15 24.90
C GLU A 169 -11.45 -10.67 23.92
N GLN A 170 -11.09 -10.54 22.64
CA GLN A 170 -12.03 -10.18 21.58
C GLN A 170 -13.18 -11.19 21.47
N ALA A 171 -12.88 -12.49 21.54
CA ALA A 171 -13.89 -13.54 21.48
C ALA A 171 -14.85 -13.48 22.67
N LYS A 172 -14.32 -13.31 23.89
CA LYS A 172 -15.13 -13.12 25.10
C LYS A 172 -16.07 -11.92 24.98
N ARG A 173 -15.57 -10.78 24.48
CA ARG A 173 -16.37 -9.56 24.31
C ARG A 173 -17.46 -9.70 23.25
N ARG A 174 -17.19 -10.43 22.16
CA ARG A 174 -18.20 -10.69 21.11
C ARG A 174 -19.27 -11.70 21.53
N ALA A 175 -18.97 -12.59 22.47
CA ALA A 175 -19.92 -13.55 22.99
C ALA A 175 -20.90 -12.93 24.00
N ASP A 176 -20.56 -11.78 24.59
CA ASP A 176 -21.42 -11.05 25.51
C ASP A 176 -22.39 -10.13 24.72
N PRO A 177 -23.69 -10.42 24.70
CA PRO A 177 -24.68 -9.58 24.01
C PRO A 177 -24.87 -8.20 24.66
N ASN A 178 -24.40 -8.01 25.90
CA ASN A 178 -24.49 -6.76 26.64
C ASN A 178 -23.19 -5.93 26.55
N ALA A 179 -22.20 -6.36 25.77
CA ALA A 179 -20.96 -5.61 25.63
C ALA A 179 -21.23 -4.21 25.03
N GLU A 180 -20.93 -3.16 25.80
CA GLU A 180 -21.13 -1.76 25.38
C GLU A 180 -20.11 -1.28 24.32
N THR A 181 -19.00 -2.02 24.14
CA THR A 181 -17.92 -1.66 23.22
C THR A 181 -17.49 -2.81 22.33
N LEU A 182 -17.06 -2.50 21.11
CA LEU A 182 -16.46 -3.46 20.19
C LEU A 182 -14.93 -3.43 20.30
N MET A 183 -14.31 -4.60 20.32
CA MET A 183 -12.85 -4.75 20.25
C MET A 183 -12.42 -5.09 18.83
N GLY A 184 -11.64 -4.21 18.20
CA GLY A 184 -11.03 -4.41 16.88
C GLY A 184 -9.54 -4.76 17.00
N ILE A 185 -9.07 -5.68 16.15
CA ILE A 185 -7.63 -5.98 16.03
C ILE A 185 -7.28 -5.86 14.55
N GLY A 186 -6.44 -4.88 14.23
CA GLY A 186 -5.93 -4.61 12.88
C GLY A 186 -4.50 -5.11 12.73
N ILE A 187 -4.18 -5.72 11.60
CA ILE A 187 -2.83 -6.15 11.24
C ILE A 187 -2.55 -5.63 9.84
N VAL A 188 -1.37 -5.05 9.65
CA VAL A 188 -0.84 -4.66 8.36
C VAL A 188 0.60 -5.17 8.28
N THR A 189 0.91 -5.92 7.22
CA THR A 189 2.28 -6.28 6.85
C THR A 189 2.53 -5.77 5.46
N PHE A 190 3.41 -4.80 5.32
CA PHE A 190 3.58 -4.08 4.07
C PHE A 190 5.03 -4.08 3.62
N THR A 191 5.21 -4.05 2.31
CA THR A 191 6.49 -3.81 1.65
C THR A 191 6.43 -2.41 1.04
N GLU A 192 7.46 -1.61 1.28
CA GLU A 192 7.61 -0.30 0.67
C GLU A 192 8.56 -0.35 -0.54
N ILE A 193 8.36 0.56 -1.48
CA ILE A 193 9.27 0.95 -2.54
C ILE A 193 9.58 2.44 -2.40
N VAL A 194 10.82 2.74 -2.00
CA VAL A 194 11.30 4.11 -1.78
C VAL A 194 12.67 4.28 -2.43
N GLY A 195 13.12 5.54 -2.57
CA GLY A 195 14.37 5.83 -3.27
C GLY A 195 14.22 5.82 -4.78
N ALA A 196 13.14 6.43 -5.30
CA ALA A 196 12.99 6.71 -6.72
C ALA A 196 14.27 7.38 -7.24
N GLY A 197 14.98 6.68 -8.13
CA GLY A 197 16.40 6.93 -8.33
C GLY A 197 16.89 6.60 -9.73
N PRO A 198 16.77 5.35 -10.21
CA PRO A 198 17.35 4.94 -11.49
C PRO A 198 16.92 5.88 -12.61
N SER A 199 17.84 6.70 -13.10
CA SER A 199 17.57 7.85 -13.98
C SER A 199 16.97 7.42 -15.32
N LYS A 200 17.22 6.18 -15.73
CA LYS A 200 16.59 5.54 -16.91
C LYS A 200 15.09 5.30 -16.73
N MET A 201 14.62 5.11 -15.50
CA MET A 201 13.23 4.77 -15.18
C MET A 201 12.48 5.91 -14.48
N CYS A 202 13.20 6.79 -13.77
CA CYS A 202 12.64 7.85 -12.95
C CYS A 202 13.26 9.21 -13.32
N ASP A 203 12.45 10.07 -13.92
CA ASP A 203 12.74 11.48 -14.17
C ASP A 203 11.49 12.30 -13.83
N ILE A 204 11.66 13.56 -13.43
CA ILE A 204 10.54 14.51 -13.30
C ILE A 204 10.75 15.61 -14.33
N LEU A 205 9.90 15.62 -15.37
CA LEU A 205 9.97 16.58 -16.48
C LEU A 205 11.36 16.59 -17.17
N GLY A 206 11.97 15.41 -17.34
CA GLY A 206 13.28 15.25 -17.97
C GLY A 206 14.48 15.46 -17.04
N VAL A 207 14.26 15.85 -15.78
CA VAL A 207 15.33 15.88 -14.77
C VAL A 207 15.42 14.50 -14.13
N GLY A 208 16.45 13.74 -14.51
CA GLY A 208 16.72 12.39 -13.98
C GLY A 208 16.92 12.42 -12.46
N MET A 209 16.39 11.39 -11.79
CA MET A 209 16.63 11.19 -10.35
C MET A 209 18.03 10.61 -10.10
N PHE A 210 18.37 10.35 -8.83
CA PHE A 210 19.72 9.94 -8.44
C PHE A 210 19.96 8.44 -8.65
N ASP A 211 20.97 8.09 -9.45
CA ASP A 211 21.42 6.71 -9.66
C ASP A 211 22.16 6.10 -8.44
N SER A 212 22.45 6.91 -7.43
CA SER A 212 23.19 6.49 -6.22
C SER A 212 22.69 7.22 -4.99
N CYS A 213 22.79 6.58 -3.83
CA CYS A 213 22.63 7.23 -2.52
C CYS A 213 23.85 6.95 -1.64
N GLU A 214 24.15 7.88 -0.71
CA GLU A 214 25.13 7.68 0.36
C GLU A 214 24.37 7.31 1.64
N ILE A 215 24.62 6.11 2.18
CA ILE A 215 24.05 5.68 3.46
C ILE A 215 25.11 5.88 4.54
N ARG A 216 24.84 6.77 5.51
CA ARG A 216 25.65 6.92 6.73
C ARG A 216 24.97 6.20 7.87
N VAL A 217 25.60 5.15 8.38
CA VAL A 217 25.17 4.43 9.59
C VAL A 217 26.01 4.94 10.75
N HIS A 218 25.36 5.51 11.76
CA HIS A 218 25.98 5.97 13.02
C HIS A 218 25.77 4.93 14.12
#